data_AF-A9MMG9-F1
#
_entry.id   AF-A9MMG9-F1
#
_cell.length_a   1.000
_cell.length_b   1.000
_cell.length_c   1.000
_cell.angle_alpha   90.00
_cell.angle_beta   90.00
_cell.angle_gamma   90.00
#
_symmetry.space_group_name_H-M   'P 1'
#
loop_
_entity.id
_entity.type
_entity.pdbx_description
1 polymer ?
#
loop_
_entity_poly.entity_id
_entity_poly.type
_entity_poly.pdbx_seq_one_letter_code
_entity_poly.pdbx_strand_id
1 'polypeptide(L)'
;MINTMLPTMQINVSNDATRFFILKSVEDYDAYLQRMRKYMGERFHHNLEDDSYMEGVLKSIIENGKKDFKDFLKRNKYKGSIKDVYFDEVLVHLRQIHQVMSYLILHV
;
A
#
# COMPACT_ATOMS: atom_id res chain seq x y z
N MET A 1 0.65 -24.72 20.11
CA MET A 1 1.17 -24.19 18.83
C MET A 1 0.03 -23.48 18.14
N ILE A 2 0.09 -22.16 17.99
CA ILE A 2 -0.85 -21.44 17.14
C ILE A 2 -0.30 -21.56 15.71
N ASN A 3 -0.98 -22.32 14.86
CA ASN A 3 -0.71 -22.34 13.42
C ASN A 3 -1.35 -21.07 12.85
N THR A 4 -0.65 -19.95 12.90
CA THR A 4 -1.08 -18.74 12.21
C THR A 4 -0.67 -18.85 10.75
N MET A 5 -1.65 -19.25 9.92
CA MET A 5 -1.51 -19.10 8.47
C MET A 5 -1.26 -17.62 8.17
N LEU A 6 -0.11 -17.33 7.56
CA LEU A 6 0.15 -16.00 7.01
C LEU A 6 -0.96 -15.65 6.01
N PRO A 7 -1.53 -14.44 6.04
CA PRO A 7 -2.48 -14.01 5.04
C PRO A 7 -1.86 -14.17 3.65
N THR A 8 -2.46 -15.02 2.81
CA THR A 8 -2.03 -15.19 1.43
C THR A 8 -2.76 -14.16 0.58
N MET A 9 -2.00 -13.30 -0.11
CA MET A 9 -2.57 -12.27 -0.97
C MET A 9 -2.53 -12.72 -2.43
N GLN A 10 -3.69 -12.74 -3.08
CA GLN A 10 -3.79 -12.93 -4.54
C GLN A 10 -4.17 -11.60 -5.18
N ILE A 11 -3.24 -11.02 -5.95
CA ILE A 11 -3.44 -9.73 -6.62
C ILE A 11 -4.01 -10.01 -8.02
N ASN A 12 -5.33 -10.06 -8.11
CA ASN A 12 -6.03 -10.02 -9.40
C ASN A 12 -6.32 -8.57 -9.75
N VAL A 13 -5.84 -8.15 -10.92
CA VAL A 13 -5.93 -6.76 -11.37
C VAL A 13 -6.53 -6.64 -12.76
N SER A 14 -7.36 -5.63 -12.96
CA SER A 14 -8.16 -5.50 -14.19
C SER A 14 -7.32 -5.02 -15.39
N ASN A 15 -6.25 -4.27 -15.15
CA ASN A 15 -5.34 -3.80 -16.19
C ASN A 15 -3.93 -3.50 -15.68
N ASP A 16 -2.99 -3.34 -16.60
CA ASP A 16 -1.59 -3.07 -16.29
C ASP A 16 -1.37 -1.72 -15.61
N ALA A 17 -2.11 -0.67 -15.98
CA ALA A 17 -1.96 0.64 -15.36
C ALA A 17 -2.29 0.59 -13.86
N THR A 18 -3.37 -0.12 -13.50
CA THR A 18 -3.79 -0.38 -12.12
C THR A 18 -2.75 -1.20 -11.39
N ARG A 19 -2.22 -2.26 -12.02
CA ARG A 19 -1.11 -3.05 -11.47
C ARG A 19 0.12 -2.19 -11.15
N PHE A 20 0.54 -1.33 -12.09
CA PHE A 20 1.70 -0.47 -11.89
C PHE A 20 1.45 0.57 -10.81
N PHE A 21 0.23 1.08 -10.70
CA PHE A 21 -0.13 2.02 -9.63
C PHE A 21 -0.11 1.34 -8.26
N ILE A 22 -0.55 0.08 -8.15
CA ILE A 22 -0.43 -0.72 -6.92
C ILE A 22 1.04 -0.89 -6.54
N LEU A 23 1.92 -1.26 -7.47
CA LEU A 23 3.36 -1.40 -7.22
C LEU A 23 3.97 -0.11 -6.68
N LYS A 24 3.67 1.03 -7.30
CA LYS A 24 4.10 2.34 -6.79
C LYS A 24 3.56 2.61 -5.38
N SER A 25 2.28 2.34 -5.17
CA SER A 25 1.64 2.60 -3.87
C SER A 25 2.24 1.72 -2.76
N VAL A 26 2.72 0.52 -3.09
CA VAL A 26 3.49 -0.33 -2.17
C VAL A 26 4.84 0.30 -1.82
N GLU A 27 5.57 0.87 -2.78
CA GLU A 27 6.82 1.61 -2.50
C GLU A 27 6.57 2.78 -1.54
N ASP A 28 5.50 3.54 -1.78
CA ASP A 28 5.12 4.69 -0.94
C ASP A 28 4.64 4.25 0.46
N TYR A 29 3.91 3.14 0.55
CA TYR A 29 3.44 2.57 1.81
C TYR A 29 4.59 2.01 2.66
N ASP A 30 5.55 1.30 2.05
CA ASP A 30 6.75 0.85 2.75
C ASP A 30 7.56 2.04 3.29
N ALA A 31 7.75 3.08 2.47
CA ALA A 31 8.41 4.31 2.91
C ALA A 31 7.67 5.04 4.04
N TYR A 32 6.34 4.92 4.10
CA TYR A 32 5.53 5.39 5.23
C TYR A 32 5.82 4.56 6.48
N LEU A 33 5.74 3.23 6.39
CA LEU A 33 5.99 2.32 7.52
C LEU A 33 7.38 2.51 8.13
N GLN A 34 8.41 2.61 7.28
CA GLN A 34 9.78 2.85 7.73
C GLN A 34 9.92 4.17 8.52
N ARG A 35 9.28 5.24 8.04
CA ARG A 35 9.29 6.54 8.73
C ARG A 35 8.56 6.45 10.06
N MET A 36 7.38 5.85 10.09
CA MET A 36 6.58 5.74 11.31
C MET A 36 7.31 4.91 12.37
N ARG A 37 7.86 3.76 11.99
CA ARG A 37 8.66 2.93 12.89
C ARG A 37 9.85 3.69 13.48
N LYS A 38 10.52 4.54 12.69
CA LYS A 38 11.67 5.33 13.14
C LYS A 38 11.31 6.46 14.11
N TYR A 39 10.16 7.12 13.90
CA TYR A 39 9.86 8.39 14.57
C TYR A 39 8.75 8.30 15.64
N MET A 40 7.92 7.26 15.64
CA MET A 40 6.73 7.21 16.50
C MET A 40 6.82 6.26 17.70
N GLY A 41 7.84 5.40 17.79
CA GLY A 41 7.98 4.44 18.89
C GLY A 41 6.70 3.63 19.10
N GLU A 42 6.20 3.56 20.33
CA GLU A 42 4.98 2.80 20.67
C GLU A 42 3.70 3.27 19.96
N ARG A 43 3.61 4.56 19.57
CA ARG A 43 2.45 5.05 18.82
C ARG A 43 2.35 4.45 17.43
N PHE A 44 3.44 3.90 16.90
CA PHE A 44 3.45 3.21 15.62
C PHE A 44 2.48 2.02 15.62
N HIS A 45 2.56 1.16 16.63
CA HIS A 45 1.72 -0.03 16.72
C HIS A 45 0.23 0.34 16.86
N HIS A 46 -0.07 1.31 17.73
CA HIS A 46 -1.45 1.80 17.89
C HIS A 46 -2.03 2.35 16.58
N ASN A 47 -1.24 3.12 15.84
CA ASN A 47 -1.67 3.67 14.56
C ASN A 47 -1.85 2.59 13.48
N LEU A 48 -1.14 1.47 13.56
CA LEU A 48 -1.32 0.35 12.63
C LEU A 48 -2.62 -0.41 12.86
N GLU A 49 -3.15 -0.40 14.09
CA GLU A 49 -4.40 -1.07 14.46
C GLU A 49 -5.63 -0.15 14.26
N ASP A 50 -5.44 1.16 14.09
CA ASP A 50 -6.51 2.11 13.83
C ASP A 50 -6.90 2.13 12.34
N ASP A 51 -7.94 1.38 12.00
CA ASP A 51 -8.51 1.28 10.66
C ASP A 51 -8.88 2.66 10.06
N SER A 52 -9.41 3.59 10.87
CA SER A 52 -9.85 4.90 10.39
C SER A 52 -8.65 5.78 10.04
N TYR A 53 -7.63 5.76 10.89
CA TYR A 53 -6.38 6.46 10.64
C TYR A 53 -5.68 5.88 9.40
N MET A 54 -5.56 4.56 9.31
CA MET A 54 -4.89 3.90 8.19
C MET A 54 -5.64 4.07 6.88
N GLU A 55 -6.97 4.08 6.90
CA GLU A 55 -7.78 4.42 5.72
C GLU A 55 -7.43 5.83 5.17
N GLY A 56 -7.21 6.81 6.05
CA GLY A 56 -6.75 8.15 5.68
C GLY A 56 -5.33 8.16 5.10
N VAL A 57 -4.43 7.35 5.64
CA VAL A 57 -3.06 7.17 5.13
C VAL A 57 -3.07 6.55 3.74
N LEU A 58 -3.81 5.46 3.54
CA LEU A 58 -3.87 4.75 2.25
C LEU A 58 -4.45 5.65 1.14
N LYS A 59 -5.53 6.40 1.43
CA LYS A 59 -6.06 7.41 0.50
C LYS A 59 -5.03 8.49 0.19
N SER A 60 -4.29 8.95 1.19
CA SER A 60 -3.23 9.96 1.00
C SER A 60 -2.08 9.44 0.12
N ILE A 61 -1.72 8.16 0.25
CA ILE A 61 -0.74 7.50 -0.63
C ILE A 61 -1.23 7.52 -2.07
N ILE A 62 -2.49 7.16 -2.32
CA ILE A 62 -3.09 7.21 -3.66
C ILE A 62 -3.05 8.64 -4.21
N GLU A 63 -3.55 9.63 -3.46
CA GLU A 63 -3.61 11.02 -3.94
C GLU A 63 -2.22 11.62 -4.24
N ASN A 64 -1.20 11.26 -3.45
CA ASN A 64 0.17 11.68 -3.73
C ASN A 64 0.75 10.94 -4.92
N GLY A 65 0.51 9.63 -5.03
CA GLY A 65 0.98 8.81 -6.14
C GLY A 65 0.45 9.23 -7.50
N LYS A 66 -0.74 9.86 -7.56
CA LYS A 66 -1.28 10.45 -8.78
C LYS A 66 -0.36 11.52 -9.38
N LYS A 67 0.37 12.27 -8.56
CA LYS A 67 1.17 13.44 -8.99
C LYS A 67 2.44 13.03 -9.74
N ASP A 68 3.05 11.91 -9.36
CA ASP A 68 4.35 11.42 -9.84
C ASP A 68 4.25 10.06 -10.55
N PHE A 69 3.04 9.54 -10.80
CA PHE A 69 2.85 8.27 -11.49
C PHE A 69 3.51 8.23 -12.88
N LYS A 70 3.47 9.34 -13.61
CA LYS A 70 4.14 9.44 -14.93
C LYS A 70 5.65 9.22 -14.83
N ASP A 71 6.27 9.74 -13.77
CA ASP A 71 7.71 9.60 -13.54
C ASP A 71 8.05 8.18 -13.09
N PHE A 72 7.19 7.56 -12.28
CA PHE A 72 7.29 6.14 -11.93
C PHE A 72 7.24 5.24 -13.18
N LEU A 73 6.29 5.46 -14.09
CA LEU A 73 6.19 4.69 -15.34
C LEU A 73 7.45 4.87 -16.20
N LYS A 74 7.94 6.11 -16.34
CA LYS A 74 9.15 6.42 -17.12
C LYS A 74 10.38 5.73 -16.54
N ARG A 75 10.59 5.81 -15.22
CA ARG A 75 11.73 5.18 -14.52
C ARG A 75 11.77 3.68 -14.75
N ASN A 76 10.61 3.02 -14.72
CA ASN A 76 10.48 1.58 -14.85
C ASN A 76 10.25 1.08 -16.29
N LYS A 77 10.22 1.99 -17.28
CA LYS A 77 9.94 1.69 -18.70
C LYS A 77 8.57 1.00 -18.91
N TYR A 78 7.60 1.31 -18.06
CA TYR A 78 6.23 0.81 -18.17
C TYR A 78 5.40 1.66 -19.12
N LYS A 79 4.45 1.03 -19.82
CA LYS A 79 3.47 1.71 -20.67
C LYS A 79 2.11 1.72 -19.97
N GLY A 80 1.57 2.90 -19.72
CA GLY A 80 0.27 3.09 -19.08
C GLY A 80 -0.04 4.57 -18.91
N SER A 81 -1.25 4.85 -18.44
CA SER A 81 -1.71 6.21 -18.15
C SER A 81 -2.45 6.22 -16.83
N ILE A 82 -2.36 7.33 -16.11
CA ILE A 82 -3.16 7.57 -14.90
C ILE A 82 -4.67 7.50 -15.19
N LYS A 83 -5.08 7.79 -16.44
CA LYS A 83 -6.48 7.75 -16.87
C LYS A 83 -7.05 6.32 -16.91
N ASP A 84 -6.17 5.32 -17.01
CA ASP A 84 -6.56 3.91 -17.13
C ASP A 84 -6.54 3.20 -15.75
N VAL A 85 -6.22 3.93 -14.68
CA VAL A 85 -6.10 3.37 -13.33
C VAL A 85 -7.46 3.28 -12.65
N TYR A 86 -7.80 2.10 -12.14
CA TYR A 86 -8.98 1.90 -11.30
C TYR A 86 -8.63 2.09 -9.82
N PHE A 87 -8.81 3.31 -9.32
CA PHE A 87 -8.38 3.67 -7.96
C PHE A 87 -9.13 2.92 -6.84
N ASP A 88 -10.38 2.51 -7.07
CA ASP A 88 -11.11 1.68 -6.11
C ASP A 88 -10.45 0.32 -5.93
N GLU A 89 -9.96 -0.27 -7.03
CA GLU A 89 -9.21 -1.53 -7.03
C GLU A 89 -7.85 -1.35 -6.31
N VAL A 90 -7.15 -0.24 -6.57
CA VAL A 90 -5.91 0.11 -5.87
C VAL A 90 -6.15 0.17 -4.36
N LEU A 91 -7.22 0.83 -3.90
CA LEU A 91 -7.52 0.96 -2.48
C LEU A 91 -7.84 -0.39 -1.82
N VAL A 92 -8.60 -1.26 -2.50
CA VAL A 92 -8.87 -2.62 -2.02
C VAL A 92 -7.57 -3.40 -1.83
N HIS A 93 -6.67 -3.36 -2.80
CA HIS A 93 -5.37 -4.04 -2.71
C HIS A 93 -4.49 -3.44 -1.61
N LEU A 94 -4.47 -2.11 -1.46
CA LEU A 94 -3.70 -1.46 -0.39
C LEU A 94 -4.20 -1.83 1.01
N ARG A 95 -5.51 -2.01 1.21
CA ARG A 95 -6.07 -2.49 2.47
C ARG A 95 -5.61 -3.93 2.76
N GLN A 96 -5.62 -4.81 1.76
CA GLN A 96 -5.13 -6.17 1.91
C GLN A 96 -3.63 -6.20 2.25
N ILE A 97 -2.82 -5.39 1.57
CA ILE A 97 -1.40 -5.22 1.87
C ILE A 97 -1.21 -4.72 3.30
N HIS A 98 -1.97 -3.70 3.71
CA HIS A 98 -1.92 -3.18 5.08
C HIS A 98 -2.26 -4.25 6.12
N GLN A 99 -3.29 -5.07 5.88
CA GLN A 99 -3.65 -6.18 6.78
C GLN A 99 -2.52 -7.21 6.90
N VAL A 100 -1.90 -7.62 5.79
CA VAL A 100 -0.77 -8.56 5.80
C VAL A 100 0.42 -7.97 6.55
N MET A 101 0.77 -6.72 6.23
CA MET A 101 1.94 -6.06 6.78
C MET A 101 1.77 -5.71 8.27
N SER A 102 0.62 -5.19 8.68
CA SER A 102 0.32 -4.89 10.09
C SER A 102 0.34 -6.16 10.92
N TYR A 103 -0.28 -7.26 10.42
CA TYR A 103 -0.22 -8.55 11.09
C TYR A 103 1.23 -9.01 11.30
N LEU A 104 2.06 -8.96 10.26
CA LEU A 104 3.47 -9.31 10.33
C LEU A 104 4.25 -8.42 11.31
N ILE A 105 4.00 -7.11 11.33
CA ILE A 105 4.72 -6.17 12.19
C ILE A 105 4.33 -6.35 13.67
N LEU A 106 3.06 -6.64 13.95
CA LEU A 106 2.53 -6.72 15.31
C LEU A 106 2.78 -8.08 15.97
N HIS A 107 2.99 -9.15 15.18
CA HIS A 107 3.02 -10.53 15.68
C HIS A 107 4.32 -11.30 15.38
N VAL A 108 5.31 -10.66 14.73
CA VAL A 108 6.65 -11.23 14.46
C VAL A 108 7.72 -10.38 15.12
#